data_AF-A0A376KPM3-F1
#
_entry.id   AF-A0A376KPM3-F1
#
_cell.length_a   1.000
_cell.length_b   1.000
_cell.length_c   1.000
_cell.angle_alpha   90.00
_cell.angle_beta   90.00
_cell.angle_gamma   90.00
#
_symmetry.space_group_name_H-M   'P 1'
#
loop_
_entity.id
_entity.type
_entity.pdbx_description
1 polymer ?
#
loop_
_entity_poly.entity_id
_entity_poly.type
_entity_poly.pdbx_seq_one_letter_code
_entity_poly.pdbx_strand_id
1 'polypeptide(L)'
;MEDDSRITIVSSTQIPHIVRRVVGQALDIPWSCVRVIKPFVGGGFGNKQDVLEEPMAAFLTSKLGGIPVKVSLSREECFLATRTRHAFYH
;
A
#
# COMPACT_ATOMS: atom_id res chain seq x y z
N MET A 1 -27.46 -7.41 5.22
CA MET A 1 -26.48 -6.52 4.58
C MET A 1 -25.27 -6.52 5.49
N GLU A 2 -24.40 -7.52 5.39
CA GLU A 2 -23.28 -7.66 6.33
C GLU A 2 -22.29 -8.65 5.76
N ASP A 3 -21.42 -8.16 4.89
CA ASP A 3 -20.08 -8.70 4.79
C ASP A 3 -19.19 -7.47 4.60
N ASP A 4 -18.89 -6.80 5.72
CA ASP A 4 -17.86 -5.76 5.75
C ASP A 4 -16.58 -6.43 5.28
N SER A 5 -16.29 -6.31 3.98
CA SER A 5 -15.18 -6.99 3.31
C SER A 5 -13.87 -6.49 3.91
N ARG A 6 -13.39 -7.21 4.92
CA ARG A 6 -12.16 -6.88 5.63
C ARG A 6 -10.97 -7.17 4.73
N ILE A 7 -10.09 -6.20 4.59
CA ILE A 7 -8.87 -6.35 3.81
C ILE A 7 -7.64 -6.36 4.72
N THR A 8 -6.79 -7.37 4.54
CA THR A 8 -5.49 -7.44 5.20
C THR A 8 -4.40 -7.21 4.17
N ILE A 9 -3.52 -6.25 4.44
CA ILE A 9 -2.41 -5.86 3.56
C ILE A 9 -1.11 -6.12 4.30
N VAL A 10 -0.22 -6.90 3.70
CA VAL A 10 1.16 -7.06 4.16
C VAL A 10 2.03 -6.15 3.30
N SER A 11 2.58 -5.08 3.88
CA SER A 11 3.35 -4.08 3.12
C SER A 11 4.69 -3.77 3.76
N SER A 12 5.70 -3.57 2.90
CA SER A 12 6.99 -3.00 3.28
C SER A 12 6.87 -1.47 3.34
N THR A 13 6.24 -0.97 4.40
CA THR A 13 5.94 0.46 4.59
C THR A 13 6.58 1.03 5.85
N GLN A 14 6.89 2.34 5.86
CA GLN A 14 7.28 3.08 7.07
C GLN A 14 6.07 3.71 7.79
N ILE A 15 4.88 3.69 7.18
CA ILE A 15 3.71 4.45 7.62
C ILE A 15 2.42 3.60 7.65
N PRO A 16 2.37 2.45 8.37
CA PRO A 16 1.26 1.49 8.29
C PRO A 16 -0.11 2.08 8.64
N HIS A 17 -0.18 3.06 9.55
CA HIS A 17 -1.44 3.74 9.88
C HIS A 17 -1.95 4.67 8.79
N ILE A 18 -1.04 5.30 8.03
CA ILE A 18 -1.39 6.14 6.89
C ILE A 18 -1.83 5.26 5.72
N VAL A 19 -1.14 4.14 5.47
CA VAL A 19 -1.57 3.11 4.50
C VAL A 19 -3.02 2.69 4.80
N ARG A 20 -3.32 2.35 6.06
CA ARG A 20 -4.68 1.97 6.48
C ARG A 20 -5.72 3.03 6.09
N ARG A 21 -5.42 4.30 6.39
CA ARG A 21 -6.29 5.43 6.08
C ARG A 21 -6.49 5.60 4.57
N VAL A 22 -5.39 5.65 3.81
CA VAL A 22 -5.42 5.90 2.36
C VAL A 22 -6.13 4.78 1.62
N VAL A 23 -5.90 3.52 1.99
CA VAL A 23 -6.62 2.37 1.41
C VAL A 23 -8.11 2.47 1.71
N GLY A 24 -8.50 2.74 2.96
CA GLY A 24 -9.92 2.88 3.30
C GLY A 24 -10.60 4.01 2.51
N GLN A 25 -9.91 5.13 2.32
CA GLN A 25 -10.39 6.23 1.48
C GLN A 25 -10.48 5.84 -0.01
N ALA A 26 -9.49 5.12 -0.54
CA ALA A 26 -9.44 4.74 -1.95
C ALA A 26 -10.50 3.70 -2.33
N LEU A 27 -10.86 2.81 -1.40
CA LEU A 27 -11.84 1.74 -1.61
C LEU A 27 -13.24 2.11 -1.08
N ASP A 28 -13.41 3.30 -0.51
CA ASP A 28 -14.64 3.76 0.15
C ASP A 28 -15.16 2.78 1.22
N ILE A 29 -14.25 2.32 2.09
CA ILE A 29 -14.56 1.42 3.21
C ILE A 29 -14.09 2.00 4.55
N PRO A 30 -14.77 1.66 5.67
CA PRO A 30 -14.33 2.06 7.00
C PRO A 30 -12.89 1.62 7.28
N TRP A 31 -12.10 2.47 7.93
CA TRP A 31 -10.70 2.13 8.28
C TRP A 31 -10.60 0.94 9.24
N SER A 32 -11.67 0.64 9.98
CA SER A 32 -11.82 -0.56 10.81
C SER A 32 -11.81 -1.86 10.00
N CYS A 33 -12.14 -1.79 8.72
CA CYS A 33 -12.12 -2.92 7.79
C CYS A 33 -10.73 -3.14 7.16
N VAL A 34 -9.77 -2.23 7.38
CA VAL A 34 -8.42 -2.32 6.81
C VAL A 34 -7.40 -2.66 7.90
N ARG A 35 -6.72 -3.80 7.74
CA ARG A 35 -5.61 -4.22 8.59
C ARG A 35 -4.30 -4.16 7.80
N VAL A 36 -3.31 -3.43 8.32
CA VAL A 36 -1.96 -3.39 7.73
C VAL A 36 -0.98 -4.14 8.62
N ILE A 37 -0.30 -5.12 8.06
CA ILE A 37 0.78 -5.88 8.70
C ILE A 37 2.10 -5.37 8.13
N LYS A 38 2.94 -4.81 9.00
CA LYS A 38 4.28 -4.35 8.66
C LYS A 38 5.33 -5.37 9.15
N PRO A 39 5.85 -6.26 8.30
CA PRO A 39 6.94 -7.16 8.66
C PRO A 39 8.26 -6.40 8.86
N PHE A 40 9.36 -7.11 9.10
CA PHE A 40 10.69 -6.52 9.05
C PHE A 40 10.94 -5.90 7.66
N VAL A 41 11.38 -4.64 7.66
CA VAL A 41 11.57 -3.84 6.43
C VAL A 41 13.06 -3.76 6.12
N GLY A 42 13.47 -4.22 4.93
CA GLY A 42 14.86 -4.19 4.45
C GLY A 42 15.35 -2.78 4.04
N GLY A 43 15.15 -1.77 4.88
CA GLY A 43 15.48 -0.37 4.60
C GLY A 43 14.38 0.38 3.83
N GLY A 44 14.37 1.71 4.02
CA GLY A 44 13.39 2.62 3.40
C GLY A 44 13.96 3.99 3.09
N PHE A 45 14.68 4.61 4.04
CA PHE A 45 15.38 5.90 3.85
C PHE A 45 14.49 7.01 3.25
N GLY A 46 13.20 7.01 3.58
CA GLY A 46 12.19 7.94 3.07
C GLY A 46 11.39 7.41 1.89
N ASN A 47 11.91 6.45 1.13
CA ASN A 47 11.23 5.95 -0.08
C ASN A 47 9.96 5.11 0.22
N LYS A 48 9.80 4.65 1.46
CA LYS A 48 8.63 3.85 1.91
C LYS A 48 7.68 4.65 2.80
N GLN A 49 7.71 5.98 2.70
CA GLN A 49 6.83 6.90 3.44
C GLN A 49 5.64 7.41 2.63
N ASP A 50 5.45 6.91 1.41
CA ASP A 50 4.25 7.13 0.61
C ASP A 50 3.43 5.84 0.48
N VAL A 51 2.17 5.99 0.08
CA VAL A 51 1.22 4.89 -0.15
C VAL A 51 1.00 4.80 -1.66
N LEU A 52 1.56 3.77 -2.30
CA LEU A 52 1.61 3.66 -3.76
C LEU A 52 0.94 2.36 -4.23
N GLU A 53 1.49 1.21 -3.85
CA GLU A 53 1.03 -0.10 -4.33
C GLU A 53 -0.14 -0.65 -3.50
N GLU A 54 -0.26 -0.28 -2.23
CA GLU A 54 -1.22 -0.90 -1.31
C GLU A 54 -2.69 -0.72 -1.71
N PRO A 55 -3.16 0.47 -2.17
CA PRO A 55 -4.53 0.64 -2.63
C PRO A 55 -4.83 -0.19 -3.88
N MET A 56 -3.85 -0.35 -4.77
CA MET A 56 -4.00 -1.14 -5.99
C MET A 56 -4.15 -2.63 -5.67
N ALA A 57 -3.27 -3.17 -4.82
CA ALA A 57 -3.36 -4.56 -4.37
C ALA A 57 -4.71 -4.83 -3.67
N ALA A 58 -5.13 -3.91 -2.81
CA ALA A 58 -6.40 -4.01 -2.09
C ALA A 58 -7.61 -4.02 -3.05
N PHE A 59 -7.62 -3.10 -4.02
CA PHE A 59 -8.68 -3.00 -5.02
C PHE A 59 -8.77 -4.27 -5.88
N LEU A 60 -7.63 -4.77 -6.37
CA LEU A 60 -7.61 -5.98 -7.20
C LEU A 60 -8.06 -7.21 -6.42
N THR A 61 -7.63 -7.36 -5.16
CA THR A 61 -8.12 -8.44 -4.29
C THR A 61 -9.64 -8.36 -4.11
N SER A 62 -10.20 -7.18 -3.87
CA SER A 62 -11.66 -6.99 -3.77
C SER A 62 -12.37 -7.36 -5.08
N LYS A 63 -11.88 -6.88 -6.23
CA LYS A 63 -12.48 -7.14 -7.55
C LYS A 63 -12.40 -8.60 -7.96
N LEU A 64 -11.39 -9.33 -7.50
CA LEU A 64 -11.20 -10.75 -7.77
C LEU A 64 -11.91 -11.65 -6.74
N GLY A 65 -12.85 -11.12 -5.95
CA GLY A 65 -13.64 -11.91 -5.00
C GLY A 65 -12.82 -12.41 -3.81
N GLY A 66 -11.81 -11.64 -3.37
CA GLY A 66 -10.99 -11.96 -2.21
C GLY A 66 -9.71 -12.72 -2.52
N ILE A 67 -9.39 -12.97 -3.80
CA ILE A 67 -8.12 -13.60 -4.19
C ILE A 67 -6.94 -12.71 -3.76
N PRO A 68 -5.95 -13.24 -3.01
CA PRO A 68 -4.78 -12.46 -2.61
C PRO A 68 -3.96 -12.00 -3.81
N VAL A 69 -3.67 -10.69 -3.87
CA VAL A 69 -2.84 -10.10 -4.91
C VAL A 69 -1.52 -9.64 -4.31
N LYS A 70 -0.41 -10.05 -4.94
CA LYS A 70 0.94 -9.59 -4.61
C LYS A 70 1.42 -8.63 -5.69
N VAL A 71 1.76 -7.42 -5.28
CA VAL A 71 2.45 -6.43 -6.11
C VAL A 71 3.91 -6.38 -5.69
N SER A 72 4.82 -6.53 -6.64
CA SER A 72 6.26 -6.41 -6.42
C SER A 72 6.90 -5.72 -7.60
N LEU A 73 7.67 -4.67 -7.32
CA LEU A 73 8.45 -3.97 -8.31
C LEU A 73 9.80 -4.65 -8.52
N SER A 74 10.22 -4.74 -9.78
CA SER A 74 11.63 -4.93 -10.15
C SER A 74 12.49 -3.76 -9.68
N ARG A 75 13.82 -3.90 -9.77
CA ARG A 75 14.74 -2.84 -9.37
C ARG A 75 14.55 -1.61 -10.26
N GLU A 76 14.38 -1.83 -11.56
CA GLU A 76 14.18 -0.82 -12.59
C GLU A 76 12.87 -0.07 -12.35
N GLU A 77 11.77 -0.79 -12.09
CA GLU A 77 10.48 -0.17 -11.77
C GLU A 77 10.54 0.65 -10.47
N CYS A 78 11.38 0.28 -9.49
CA CYS A 78 11.55 1.11 -8.30
C CYS A 78 12.04 2.53 -8.65
N PHE A 79 12.91 2.70 -9.64
CA PHE A 79 13.37 4.03 -10.03
C PHE A 79 12.30 4.86 -10.74
N LEU A 80 11.32 4.21 -11.37
CA LEU A 80 10.29 4.84 -12.19
C LEU A 80 9.00 5.09 -11.42
N ALA A 81 8.61 4.16 -10.54
CA ALA A 81 7.30 4.12 -9.89
C ALA A 81 7.33 4.54 -8.42
N THR A 82 8.51 4.74 -7.83
CA THR A 82 8.63 5.20 -6.43
C THR A 82 9.14 6.65 -6.35
N ARG A 83 9.17 7.19 -5.13
CA ARG A 83 9.61 8.57 -4.93
C ARG A 83 11.11 8.71 -5.08
N THR A 84 11.49 9.76 -5.77
CA THR A 84 12.87 10.25 -5.81
C THR A 84 12.98 11.56 -5.04
N ARG A 85 14.21 11.90 -4.63
CA ARG A 85 14.49 13.19 -4.00
C ARG A 85 14.25 14.30 -5.02
N HIS A 86 13.66 15.41 -4.57
CA HIS A 86 13.48 16.61 -5.38
C HIS A 86 14.82 17.10 -5.95
N ALA A 87 14.82 17.46 -7.23
CA ALA A 87 15.95 18.12 -7.85
C ALA A 87 16.06 19.56 -7.33
N PHE A 88 17.26 19.96 -6.95
CA PHE A 88 17.59 21.35 -6.63
C PHE A 88 18.51 21.87 -7.73
N TYR A 89 18.15 23.01 -8.29
CA TYR A 89 18.98 23.75 -9.24
C TYR A 89 19.39 25.04 -8.54
N HIS A 90 20.70 25.25 -8.42
CA HIS A 90 21.29 26.48 -7.90
C HIS A 90 21.60 27.45 -9.04
#